data_AF-A0A418MHN5-F1
#
_entry.id   AF-A0A418MHN5-F1
#
_cell.length_a   1.000
_cell.length_b   1.000
_cell.length_c   1.000
_cell.angle_alpha   90.00
_cell.angle_beta   90.00
_cell.angle_gamma   90.00
#
_symmetry.space_group_name_H-M   'P 1'
#
loop_
_entity.id
_entity.type
_entity.pdbx_description
1 polymer ?
#
loop_
_entity_poly.entity_id
_entity_poly.type
_entity_poly.pdbx_seq_one_letter_code
_entity_poly.pdbx_strand_id
1 'polypeptide(L)'
;MGTWLTLFHSFVLSILCLTAFAQNREGVGPGGRYYRVHDYRDDFQVYDEGAKAYVPYIDEQHRDMTAVSAYVDLESNRHYKLLISTRQDGYLFINAALKRKLTAGQWQVLDIDSLYRAYRRSNAARSEIFITLYGAPGVDDKSLFIGYPKSATQKPVVLRDDNLSLRPRSFSVYDDFAGLGLLFLLATHAFLYTFYRRAFLRFYNLRDLLSLRAQEESFLINRPLSGTNLLFTLNLSFLLAYLILFVQSRNLDVFASRSLLFGTQRLNALLGQFALLSGAAFVALVGKYVALEIVGGLYKLRDIVNVHYFKLLQSSLLFFTGFAILLAVVAFNTTDTSWSERVVLFPLMAFYTARLTFLFFVIRGIVPIKNLYLFSYLCIVELIPLIIGVRFAL
;
A
#
# COMPACT_ATOMS: atom_id res chain seq x y z
N MET A 1 13.40 -13.35 2.85
CA MET A 1 14.08 -12.49 3.85
C MET A 1 13.96 -10.99 3.52
N GLY A 2 14.01 -10.58 2.24
CA GLY A 2 13.89 -9.16 1.84
C GLY A 2 12.53 -8.49 2.09
N THR A 3 11.42 -9.23 2.08
CA THR A 3 10.07 -8.70 2.37
C THR A 3 9.91 -8.28 3.84
N TRP A 4 10.49 -9.03 4.78
CA TRP A 4 10.45 -8.68 6.20
C TRP A 4 11.31 -7.46 6.51
N LEU A 5 12.48 -7.34 5.85
CA LEU A 5 13.36 -6.20 6.03
C LEU A 5 12.72 -4.91 5.50
N THR A 6 12.06 -4.97 4.34
CA THR A 6 11.36 -3.82 3.74
C THR A 6 10.14 -3.40 4.55
N LEU A 7 9.36 -4.35 5.07
CA LEU A 7 8.22 -4.07 5.96
C LEU A 7 8.66 -3.46 7.30
N PHE A 8 9.71 -4.01 7.91
CA PHE A 8 10.28 -3.47 9.16
C PHE A 8 10.90 -2.09 8.94
N HIS A 9 11.62 -1.90 7.83
CA HIS A 9 12.24 -0.62 7.50
C HIS A 9 11.18 0.45 7.18
N SER A 10 10.10 0.10 6.48
CA SER A 10 8.96 0.99 6.23
C SER A 10 8.23 1.38 7.52
N PHE A 11 8.00 0.43 8.43
CA PHE A 11 7.39 0.70 9.74
C PHE A 11 8.27 1.61 10.61
N VAL A 12 9.59 1.38 10.64
CA VAL A 12 10.55 2.20 11.38
C VAL A 12 10.69 3.59 10.75
N LEU A 13 10.71 3.70 9.42
CA LEU A 13 10.73 5.00 8.72
C LEU A 13 9.43 5.78 8.98
N SER A 14 8.26 5.13 8.97
CA SER A 14 6.98 5.84 9.16
C SER A 14 6.82 6.40 10.59
N ILE A 15 7.43 5.75 11.59
CA ILE A 15 7.45 6.23 12.98
C ILE A 15 8.51 7.33 13.20
N LEU A 16 9.61 7.33 12.44
CA LEU A 16 10.72 8.29 12.58
C LEU A 16 10.71 9.45 11.58
N CYS A 17 9.99 9.36 10.45
CA CYS A 17 9.95 10.36 9.39
C CYS A 17 8.67 11.20 9.43
N LEU A 18 8.54 12.04 10.45
CA LEU A 18 7.74 13.27 10.40
C LEU A 18 8.45 14.37 9.56
N THR A 19 9.58 14.07 8.91
CA THR A 19 10.31 14.99 8.04
C THR A 19 10.49 14.36 6.67
N ALA A 20 9.68 14.78 5.71
CA ALA A 20 9.87 14.48 4.30
C ALA A 20 11.20 15.10 3.84
N PHE A 21 12.22 14.28 3.61
CA PHE A 21 13.40 14.70 2.85
C PHE A 21 13.05 14.62 1.36
N ALA A 22 12.85 15.78 0.74
CA ALA A 22 12.71 15.88 -0.71
C ALA A 22 14.00 15.41 -1.40
N GLN A 23 13.89 14.41 -2.26
CA GLN A 23 14.99 14.01 -3.15
C GLN A 23 15.31 15.18 -4.09
N ASN A 24 16.57 15.60 -4.07
CA ASN A 24 17.10 16.66 -4.91
C ASN A 24 17.16 16.15 -6.36
N ARG A 25 16.33 16.67 -7.28
CA ARG A 25 16.40 16.31 -8.71
C ARG A 25 17.67 16.93 -9.33
N GLU A 26 18.55 16.09 -9.85
CA GLU A 26 19.77 16.49 -10.58
C GLU A 26 19.40 17.37 -11.80
N GLY A 27 20.18 18.43 -12.05
CA GLY A 27 19.97 19.32 -13.20
C GLY A 27 20.47 18.72 -14.51
N VAL A 28 19.92 19.18 -15.63
CA VAL A 28 20.24 18.67 -16.98
C VAL A 28 20.84 19.79 -17.86
N GLY A 29 21.49 19.45 -18.97
CA GLY A 29 22.10 20.38 -19.91
C GLY A 29 23.49 20.85 -19.50
N PRO A 30 24.06 21.88 -20.18
CA PRO A 30 25.43 22.32 -19.93
C PRO A 30 25.60 22.80 -18.48
N GLY A 31 26.47 22.10 -17.74
CA GLY A 31 26.75 22.36 -16.32
C GLY A 31 25.55 22.14 -15.38
N GLY A 32 24.54 21.35 -15.77
CA GLY A 32 23.36 21.06 -14.93
C GLY A 32 22.45 22.27 -14.68
N ARG A 33 22.57 23.30 -15.53
CA ARG A 33 21.91 24.61 -15.37
C ARG A 33 20.47 24.67 -15.88
N TYR A 34 19.86 23.55 -16.24
CA TYR A 34 18.46 23.51 -16.67
C TYR A 34 17.65 22.54 -15.82
N TYR A 35 16.39 22.89 -15.57
CA TYR A 35 15.38 21.94 -15.11
C TYR A 35 14.86 21.16 -16.32
N ARG A 36 14.88 19.83 -16.26
CA ARG A 36 14.29 18.98 -17.30
C ARG A 36 12.77 19.07 -17.21
N VAL A 37 12.15 19.54 -18.28
CA VAL A 37 10.69 19.68 -18.43
C VAL A 37 10.12 18.48 -19.20
N HIS A 38 10.77 18.09 -20.29
CA HIS A 38 10.35 16.94 -21.11
C HIS A 38 11.56 16.15 -21.63
N ASP A 39 11.38 14.84 -21.77
CA ASP A 39 12.39 13.90 -22.26
C ASP A 39 11.83 13.12 -23.45
N TYR A 40 12.47 13.27 -24.61
CA TYR A 40 11.98 12.67 -25.87
C TYR A 40 12.42 11.22 -26.08
N ARG A 41 13.04 10.58 -25.08
CA ARG A 41 13.52 9.20 -25.22
C ARG A 41 12.43 8.21 -25.67
N ASP A 42 11.24 8.34 -25.10
CA ASP A 42 10.10 7.46 -25.40
C ASP A 42 9.27 7.93 -26.62
N ASP A 43 9.54 9.15 -27.09
CA ASP A 43 8.84 9.77 -28.24
C ASP A 43 9.60 9.58 -29.56
N PHE A 44 10.78 8.96 -29.52
CA PHE A 44 11.58 8.74 -30.71
C PHE A 44 10.89 7.78 -31.69
N GLN A 45 11.05 8.10 -32.97
CA GLN A 45 10.51 7.36 -34.10
C GLN A 45 11.63 7.08 -35.10
N VAL A 46 11.52 5.96 -35.79
CA VAL A 46 12.42 5.53 -36.86
C VAL A 46 11.62 5.27 -38.12
N TYR A 47 12.25 5.48 -39.28
CA TYR A 47 11.60 5.19 -40.55
C TYR A 47 11.70 3.69 -40.84
N ASP A 48 10.56 3.03 -41.01
CA ASP A 48 10.48 1.63 -41.41
C ASP A 48 10.17 1.53 -42.90
N GLU A 49 11.03 0.84 -43.66
CA GLU A 49 10.88 0.70 -45.11
C GLU A 49 9.68 -0.16 -45.51
N GLY A 50 9.31 -1.15 -44.68
CA GLY A 50 8.18 -2.04 -44.91
C GLY A 50 6.84 -1.32 -44.73
N ALA A 51 6.74 -0.51 -43.69
CA ALA A 51 5.55 0.32 -43.42
C ALA A 51 5.52 1.63 -44.24
N LYS A 52 6.66 2.04 -44.82
CA LYS A 52 6.86 3.34 -45.48
C LYS A 52 6.43 4.52 -44.61
N ALA A 53 6.64 4.39 -43.31
CA ALA A 53 6.16 5.34 -42.30
C ALA A 53 7.16 5.42 -41.14
N TYR A 54 7.05 6.50 -40.37
CA TYR A 54 7.75 6.61 -39.10
C TYR A 54 7.00 5.81 -38.04
N VAL A 55 7.67 4.83 -37.43
CA VAL A 55 7.15 3.98 -36.37
C VAL A 55 7.85 4.31 -35.05
N PRO A 56 7.20 4.12 -33.89
CA PRO A 56 7.84 4.29 -32.60
C PRO A 56 9.11 3.43 -32.49
N TYR A 57 10.16 4.00 -31.93
CA TYR A 57 11.41 3.30 -31.69
C TYR A 57 11.19 2.24 -30.59
N ILE A 58 11.71 1.03 -30.83
CA ILE A 58 11.62 -0.12 -29.93
C ILE A 58 13.03 -0.69 -29.85
N ASP A 59 13.63 -0.70 -28.66
CA ASP A 59 15.03 -1.08 -28.45
C ASP A 59 15.39 -2.47 -29.00
N GLU A 60 14.46 -3.43 -28.90
CA GLU A 60 14.67 -4.81 -29.35
C GLU A 60 14.73 -4.95 -30.87
N GLN A 61 14.07 -4.04 -31.61
CA GLN A 61 13.90 -4.13 -33.06
C GLN A 61 14.75 -3.10 -33.83
N HIS A 62 15.02 -1.95 -33.22
CA HIS A 62 15.55 -0.77 -33.92
C HIS A 62 16.94 -0.36 -33.43
N ARG A 63 17.63 -1.20 -32.67
CA ARG A 63 18.94 -0.90 -32.07
C ARG A 63 20.02 -0.47 -33.07
N ASP A 64 19.96 -1.02 -34.28
CA ASP A 64 20.95 -0.76 -35.34
C ASP A 64 20.63 0.51 -36.14
N MET A 65 19.51 1.18 -35.87
CA MET A 65 19.11 2.40 -36.56
C MET A 65 19.98 3.59 -36.11
N THR A 66 20.58 4.29 -37.07
CA THR A 66 21.50 5.43 -36.83
C THR A 66 20.78 6.77 -36.73
N ALA A 67 19.54 6.84 -37.21
CA ALA A 67 18.71 8.03 -37.24
C ALA A 67 17.44 7.82 -36.42
N VAL A 68 17.24 8.68 -35.41
CA VAL A 68 15.98 8.75 -34.66
C VAL A 68 15.38 10.13 -34.82
N SER A 69 14.06 10.21 -34.86
CA SER A 69 13.33 11.45 -35.07
C SER A 69 12.24 11.66 -34.04
N ALA A 70 11.92 12.91 -33.73
CA ALA A 70 10.82 13.27 -32.85
C ALA A 70 10.14 14.53 -33.35
N TYR A 71 8.83 14.63 -33.11
CA TYR A 71 8.07 15.85 -33.33
C TYR A 71 8.15 16.72 -32.07
N VAL A 72 8.54 17.97 -32.25
CA VAL A 72 8.61 18.96 -31.18
C VAL A 72 7.58 20.04 -31.47
N ASP A 73 6.58 20.14 -30.60
CA ASP A 73 5.59 21.23 -30.66
C ASP A 73 6.21 22.52 -30.11
N LEU A 74 6.36 23.52 -30.98
CA LEU A 74 6.96 24.81 -30.62
C LEU A 74 5.95 25.77 -29.97
N GLU A 75 4.64 25.56 -30.14
CA GLU A 75 3.60 26.45 -29.62
C GLU A 75 3.28 26.16 -28.16
N SER A 76 3.16 24.90 -27.77
CA SER A 76 2.98 24.51 -26.36
C SER A 76 4.25 24.73 -25.52
N ASN A 77 5.43 24.70 -26.13
CA ASN A 77 6.71 24.79 -25.44
C ASN A 77 7.43 26.14 -25.58
N ARG A 78 6.69 27.22 -25.84
CA ARG A 78 7.26 28.58 -25.91
C ARG A 78 7.98 28.95 -24.61
N HIS A 79 8.99 29.81 -24.73
CA HIS A 79 9.86 30.24 -23.62
C HIS A 79 10.79 29.18 -23.02
N TYR A 80 10.70 27.90 -23.43
CA TYR A 80 11.68 26.88 -23.06
C TYR A 80 12.86 26.83 -24.03
N LYS A 81 13.89 26.08 -23.65
CA LYS A 81 15.06 25.79 -24.49
C LYS A 81 15.04 24.33 -24.89
N LEU A 82 15.38 24.06 -26.13
CA LEU A 82 15.62 22.72 -26.63
C LEU A 82 17.09 22.36 -26.42
N LEU A 83 17.35 21.29 -25.68
CA LEU A 83 18.68 20.82 -25.31
C LEU A 83 18.97 19.54 -26.09
N ILE A 84 20.07 19.54 -26.84
CA ILE A 84 20.48 18.42 -27.70
C ILE A 84 21.92 18.06 -27.36
N SER A 85 22.20 16.78 -27.17
CA SER A 85 23.56 16.27 -27.01
C SER A 85 23.68 14.87 -27.60
N THR A 86 24.85 14.54 -28.11
CA THR A 86 25.22 13.19 -28.57
C THR A 86 26.54 12.80 -27.91
N ARG A 87 26.73 11.54 -27.49
CA ARG A 87 28.04 11.12 -26.93
C ARG A 87 29.07 10.90 -28.03
N GLN A 88 28.63 10.62 -29.26
CA GLN A 88 29.47 10.59 -30.46
C GLN A 88 29.16 11.75 -31.41
N ASP A 89 30.03 11.95 -32.40
CA ASP A 89 29.79 12.92 -33.47
C ASP A 89 28.55 12.54 -34.27
N GLY A 90 27.73 13.54 -34.61
CA GLY A 90 26.47 13.33 -35.30
C GLY A 90 26.03 14.53 -36.11
N TYR A 91 24.80 14.50 -36.60
CA TYR A 91 24.20 15.55 -37.38
C TYR A 91 22.76 15.80 -36.93
N LEU A 92 22.40 17.08 -36.89
CA LEU A 92 21.07 17.56 -36.57
C LEU A 92 20.36 17.99 -37.85
N PHE A 93 19.22 17.35 -38.10
CA PHE A 93 18.28 17.75 -39.15
C PHE A 93 17.03 18.34 -38.52
N ILE A 94 16.51 19.39 -39.15
CA ILE A 94 15.22 19.98 -38.81
C ILE A 94 14.39 20.03 -40.09
N ASN A 95 13.22 19.41 -40.08
CA ASN A 95 12.33 19.22 -41.23
C ASN A 95 13.08 18.65 -42.43
N ALA A 96 13.79 17.53 -42.21
CA ALA A 96 14.62 16.83 -43.20
C ALA A 96 15.79 17.66 -43.81
N ALA A 97 16.02 18.89 -43.36
CA ALA A 97 17.15 19.70 -43.80
C ALA A 97 18.29 19.64 -42.78
N LEU A 98 19.51 19.35 -43.25
CA LEU A 98 20.72 19.39 -42.43
C LEU A 98 20.97 20.81 -41.93
N LYS A 99 21.04 21.00 -40.61
CA LYS A 99 21.29 22.33 -40.01
C LYS A 99 22.64 22.44 -39.33
N ARG A 100 23.09 21.37 -38.66
CA ARG A 100 24.31 21.45 -37.86
C ARG A 100 24.99 20.09 -37.70
N LYS A 101 26.32 20.10 -37.63
CA LYS A 101 27.10 18.98 -37.09
C LYS A 101 27.07 19.05 -35.55
N LEU A 102 26.82 17.91 -34.91
CA LEU A 102 26.86 17.73 -33.46
C LEU A 102 28.23 17.14 -33.08
N THR A 103 28.93 17.81 -32.15
CA THR A 103 30.22 17.34 -31.63
C THR A 103 29.97 16.49 -30.39
N ALA A 104 30.69 15.37 -30.29
CA ALA A 104 30.64 14.46 -29.13
C ALA A 104 30.72 15.21 -27.78
N GLY A 105 29.75 14.96 -26.89
CA GLY A 105 29.70 15.46 -25.52
C GLY A 105 29.34 16.95 -25.36
N GLN A 106 29.12 17.68 -26.45
CA GLN A 106 28.76 19.10 -26.40
C GLN A 106 27.25 19.32 -26.49
N TRP A 107 26.70 20.01 -25.49
CA TRP A 107 25.32 20.43 -25.49
C TRP A 107 25.08 21.56 -26.50
N GLN A 108 24.12 21.34 -27.39
CA GLN A 108 23.52 22.39 -28.21
C GLN A 108 22.24 22.86 -27.53
N VAL A 109 22.16 24.18 -27.32
CA VAL A 109 20.99 24.83 -26.71
C VAL A 109 20.34 25.68 -27.79
N LEU A 110 19.12 25.32 -28.19
CA LEU A 110 18.33 26.08 -29.15
C LEU A 110 17.17 26.76 -28.43
N ASP A 111 16.90 28.01 -28.81
CA ASP A 111 15.79 28.79 -28.27
C ASP A 111 14.50 28.45 -29.03
N ILE A 112 13.47 27.97 -28.32
CA ILE A 112 12.20 27.55 -28.95
C ILE A 112 11.44 28.75 -29.52
N ASP A 113 11.51 29.93 -28.90
CA ASP A 113 10.85 31.14 -29.44
C ASP A 113 11.47 31.57 -30.77
N SER A 114 12.79 31.39 -30.92
CA SER A 114 13.52 31.67 -32.16
C SER A 114 13.18 30.65 -33.24
N LEU A 115 13.12 29.35 -32.89
CA LEU A 115 12.66 28.30 -33.79
C LEU A 115 11.21 28.53 -34.24
N TYR A 116 10.33 28.91 -33.30
CA TYR A 116 8.93 29.21 -33.58
C TYR A 116 8.81 30.36 -34.60
N ARG A 117 9.54 31.46 -34.42
CA ARG A 117 9.54 32.58 -35.39
C ARG A 117 10.06 32.17 -36.77
N ALA A 118 11.08 31.32 -36.82
CA ALA A 118 11.69 30.88 -38.07
C ALA A 118 10.76 29.95 -38.89
N TYR A 119 10.09 29.01 -38.23
CA TYR A 119 9.29 27.97 -38.89
C TYR A 119 7.78 28.26 -38.96
N ARG A 120 7.26 29.27 -38.22
CA ARG A 120 5.85 29.69 -38.28
C ARG A 120 5.40 30.17 -39.67
N ARG A 121 6.31 30.70 -40.49
CA ARG A 121 5.97 31.19 -41.85
C ARG A 121 5.90 30.09 -42.91
N SER A 122 6.54 28.93 -42.69
CA SER A 122 6.64 27.89 -43.72
C SER A 122 5.57 26.80 -43.61
N ASN A 123 5.03 26.54 -42.42
CA ASN A 123 4.02 25.52 -42.17
C ASN A 123 2.77 26.16 -41.56
N ALA A 124 1.81 26.55 -42.41
CA ALA A 124 0.59 27.24 -42.00
C ALA A 124 -0.43 26.38 -41.23
N ALA A 125 -0.18 25.08 -41.05
CA ALA A 125 -1.15 24.14 -40.47
C ALA A 125 -0.73 23.49 -39.15
N ARG A 126 0.56 23.46 -38.78
CA ARG A 126 1.05 22.88 -37.51
C ARG A 126 2.34 23.56 -37.03
N SER A 127 2.34 24.01 -35.78
CA SER A 127 3.47 24.64 -35.07
C SER A 127 4.57 23.64 -34.65
N GLU A 128 4.65 22.50 -35.32
CA GLU A 128 5.52 21.38 -34.98
C GLU A 128 6.75 21.39 -35.89
N ILE A 129 7.91 21.05 -35.33
CA ILE A 129 9.10 20.76 -36.11
C ILE A 129 9.49 19.29 -35.96
N PHE A 130 9.95 18.72 -37.07
CA PHE A 130 10.45 17.36 -37.12
C PHE A 130 11.97 17.38 -36.94
N ILE A 131 12.46 16.85 -35.83
CA ILE A 131 13.88 16.83 -35.50
C ILE A 131 14.40 15.42 -35.72
N THR A 132 15.50 15.28 -36.47
CA THR A 132 16.20 14.00 -36.65
C THR A 132 17.63 14.13 -36.16
N LEU A 133 18.02 13.19 -35.30
CA LEU A 133 19.38 13.04 -34.78
C LEU A 133 20.04 11.84 -35.46
N TYR A 134 21.00 12.13 -36.34
CA TYR A 134 21.78 11.12 -37.05
C TYR A 134 23.14 10.93 -36.38
N GLY A 135 23.58 9.69 -36.16
CA GLY A 135 24.91 9.42 -35.57
C GLY A 135 25.06 7.95 -35.19
N ALA A 136 25.61 7.67 -34.01
CA ALA A 136 25.73 6.32 -33.47
C ALA A 136 24.38 5.56 -33.46
N PRO A 137 24.38 4.23 -33.63
CA PRO A 137 23.16 3.42 -33.62
C PRO A 137 22.48 3.43 -32.25
N GLY A 138 21.15 3.43 -32.28
CA GLY A 138 20.29 3.42 -31.09
C GLY A 138 20.07 4.78 -30.44
N VAL A 139 19.30 4.80 -29.35
CA VAL A 139 18.89 6.03 -28.63
C VAL A 139 19.81 6.40 -27.47
N ASP A 140 20.59 5.46 -26.93
CA ASP A 140 21.41 5.69 -25.72
C ASP A 140 22.48 6.80 -25.90
N ASP A 141 22.94 6.99 -27.13
CA ASP A 141 23.92 8.02 -27.48
C ASP A 141 23.29 9.42 -27.58
N LYS A 142 21.97 9.50 -27.75
CA LYS A 142 21.27 10.71 -28.18
C LYS A 142 20.40 11.23 -27.05
N SER A 143 20.54 12.51 -26.73
CA SER A 143 19.77 13.18 -25.69
C SER A 143 19.05 14.39 -26.29
N LEU A 144 17.73 14.40 -26.16
CA LEU A 144 16.87 15.48 -26.61
C LEU A 144 15.90 15.84 -25.48
N PHE A 145 16.03 17.04 -24.93
CA PHE A 145 15.24 17.49 -23.79
C PHE A 145 14.65 18.87 -24.02
N ILE A 146 13.52 19.15 -23.37
CA ILE A 146 13.07 20.53 -23.12
C ILE A 146 13.54 20.94 -21.74
N GLY A 147 14.23 22.07 -21.67
CA GLY A 147 14.81 22.60 -20.44
C GLY A 147 14.39 24.04 -20.15
N TYR A 148 14.14 24.33 -18.88
CA TYR A 148 14.00 25.71 -18.38
C TYR A 148 15.28 26.16 -17.66
N PRO A 149 15.86 27.32 -17.97
CA PRO A 149 17.11 27.77 -17.37
C PRO A 149 16.95 28.00 -15.85
N LYS A 150 17.85 27.40 -15.06
CA LYS A 150 17.97 27.68 -13.62
C LYS A 150 18.58 29.06 -13.44
N SER A 151 17.82 30.03 -12.94
CA SER A 151 18.39 31.32 -12.53
C SER A 151 19.20 31.14 -11.25
N ALA A 152 20.46 31.60 -11.24
CA ALA A 152 21.39 31.43 -10.12
C ALA A 152 20.93 32.10 -8.80
N THR A 153 19.88 32.92 -8.84
CA THR A 153 19.31 33.65 -7.70
C THR A 153 17.92 33.16 -7.27
N GLN A 154 17.33 32.18 -7.95
CA GLN A 154 16.05 31.61 -7.53
C GLN A 154 16.31 30.42 -6.61
N LYS A 155 15.91 30.56 -5.33
CA LYS A 155 15.63 29.42 -4.45
C LYS A 155 14.88 28.36 -5.26
N PRO A 156 15.19 27.06 -5.10
CA PRO A 156 14.59 26.01 -5.90
C PRO A 156 13.09 26.20 -5.86
N VAL A 157 12.54 26.68 -6.97
CA VAL A 157 11.11 26.73 -7.18
C VAL A 157 10.76 25.25 -7.24
N VAL A 158 10.24 24.75 -6.12
CA VAL A 158 9.47 23.53 -6.11
C VAL A 158 8.30 23.83 -7.04
N LEU A 159 8.52 23.56 -8.33
CA LEU A 159 7.45 23.44 -9.31
C LEU A 159 6.62 22.28 -8.76
N ARG A 160 5.59 22.65 -8.01
CA ARG A 160 4.42 21.82 -7.81
C ARG A 160 4.03 21.39 -9.22
N ASP A 161 3.95 20.08 -9.44
CA ASP A 161 3.53 19.49 -10.71
C ASP A 161 2.12 20.01 -11.06
N ASP A 162 2.03 21.19 -11.69
CA ASP A 162 0.83 21.72 -12.35
C ASP A 162 0.85 21.38 -13.85
N ASN A 163 1.63 20.37 -14.24
CA ASN A 163 1.18 19.47 -15.29
C ASN A 163 0.13 18.56 -14.66
N LEU A 164 -1.11 19.05 -14.64
CA LEU A 164 -2.30 18.22 -14.48
C LEU A 164 -2.38 17.25 -15.67
N SER A 165 -1.46 16.29 -15.74
CA SER A 165 -1.80 14.99 -16.29
C SER A 165 -2.91 14.50 -15.37
N LEU A 166 -4.14 14.58 -15.85
CA LEU A 166 -5.28 13.86 -15.30
C LEU A 166 -4.94 12.38 -15.44
N ARG A 167 -4.02 11.86 -14.62
CA ARG A 167 -3.90 10.44 -14.40
C ARG A 167 -5.25 10.07 -13.79
N PRO A 168 -6.11 9.31 -14.51
CA PRO A 168 -7.39 8.93 -13.95
C PRO A 168 -7.08 8.26 -12.62
N ARG A 169 -7.55 8.84 -11.51
CA ARG A 169 -7.46 8.17 -10.22
C ARG A 169 -8.21 6.87 -10.42
N SER A 170 -7.51 5.74 -10.34
CA SER A 170 -8.17 4.45 -10.32
C SER A 170 -9.05 4.45 -9.08
N PHE A 171 -10.36 4.68 -9.26
CA PHE A 171 -11.34 4.58 -8.20
C PHE A 171 -11.46 3.10 -7.82
N SER A 172 -10.59 2.68 -6.90
CA SER A 172 -10.75 1.40 -6.24
C SER A 172 -11.76 1.61 -5.12
N VAL A 173 -12.97 1.10 -5.34
CA VAL A 173 -14.05 1.11 -4.32
C VAL A 173 -13.59 0.49 -3.00
N TYR A 174 -12.59 -0.40 -3.06
CA TYR A 174 -11.97 -1.01 -1.88
C TYR A 174 -11.03 -0.07 -1.11
N ASP A 175 -10.30 0.82 -1.78
CA ASP A 175 -9.43 1.79 -1.09
C ASP A 175 -10.26 2.85 -0.36
N ASP A 176 -11.38 3.29 -0.98
CA ASP A 176 -12.34 4.17 -0.33
C ASP A 176 -13.00 3.50 0.89
N PHE A 177 -13.38 2.22 0.75
CA PHE A 177 -13.90 1.43 1.87
C PHE A 177 -12.85 1.22 2.97
N ALA A 178 -11.59 0.97 2.62
CA ALA A 178 -10.52 0.78 3.60
C ALA A 178 -10.30 2.06 4.43
N GLY A 179 -10.26 3.23 3.79
CA GLY A 179 -10.17 4.52 4.47
C GLY A 179 -11.38 4.81 5.36
N LEU A 180 -12.59 4.65 4.84
CA LEU A 180 -13.83 4.85 5.61
C LEU A 180 -13.96 3.85 6.77
N GLY A 181 -13.58 2.60 6.55
CA GLY A 181 -13.59 1.54 7.56
C GLY A 181 -12.62 1.84 8.71
N LEU A 182 -11.42 2.34 8.41
CA LEU A 182 -10.49 2.80 9.44
C LEU A 182 -11.03 3.97 10.25
N LEU A 183 -11.65 4.95 9.59
CA LEU A 183 -12.26 6.09 10.27
C LEU A 183 -13.41 5.64 11.18
N PHE A 184 -14.24 4.70 10.70
CA PHE A 184 -15.29 4.08 11.50
C PHE A 184 -14.73 3.32 12.71
N LEU A 185 -13.67 2.52 12.52
CA LEU A 185 -13.00 1.82 13.63
C LEU A 185 -12.44 2.81 14.64
N LEU A 186 -11.80 3.90 14.19
CA LEU A 186 -11.29 4.95 15.07
C LEU A 186 -12.42 5.61 15.86
N ALA A 187 -13.54 5.93 15.20
CA ALA A 187 -14.71 6.52 15.84
C ALA A 187 -15.30 5.59 16.91
N THR A 188 -15.43 4.29 16.61
CA THR A 188 -15.92 3.32 17.60
C THR A 188 -14.96 3.14 18.78
N HIS A 189 -13.65 3.18 18.56
CA HIS A 189 -12.65 3.15 19.63
C HIS A 189 -12.70 4.42 20.49
N ALA A 190 -12.83 5.60 19.87
CA ALA A 190 -12.97 6.87 20.57
C ALA A 190 -14.26 6.93 21.40
N PHE A 191 -15.36 6.39 20.86
CA PHE A 191 -16.61 6.21 21.58
C PHE A 191 -16.42 5.32 22.82
N LEU A 192 -15.82 4.14 22.67
CA LEU A 192 -15.56 3.24 23.79
C LEU A 192 -14.62 3.85 24.84
N TYR A 193 -13.60 4.59 24.41
CA TYR A 193 -12.70 5.30 25.31
C TYR A 193 -13.43 6.37 26.12
N THR A 194 -14.35 7.11 25.51
CA THR A 194 -15.07 8.22 26.14
C THR A 194 -16.12 7.72 27.13
N PHE A 195 -16.99 6.80 26.71
CA PHE A 195 -18.11 6.34 27.52
C PHE A 195 -17.73 5.19 28.49
N TYR A 196 -16.76 4.36 28.12
CA TYR A 196 -16.36 3.16 28.88
C TYR A 196 -14.87 3.15 29.23
N ARG A 197 -14.30 4.33 29.57
CA ARG A 197 -12.87 4.55 29.82
C ARG A 197 -12.20 3.50 30.71
N ARG A 198 -12.82 3.15 31.85
CA ARG A 198 -12.27 2.16 32.80
C ARG A 198 -12.14 0.77 32.17
N ALA A 199 -13.17 0.33 31.44
CA ALA A 199 -13.15 -0.95 30.76
C ALA A 199 -12.18 -0.93 29.57
N PHE A 200 -12.13 0.17 28.81
CA PHE A 200 -11.19 0.35 27.72
C PHE A 200 -9.74 0.23 28.19
N LEU A 201 -9.37 0.96 29.25
CA LEU A 201 -8.03 0.88 29.83
C LEU A 201 -7.70 -0.52 30.33
N ARG A 202 -8.68 -1.31 30.78
CA ARG A 202 -8.45 -2.69 31.18
C ARG A 202 -8.21 -3.61 29.98
N PHE A 203 -9.07 -3.54 28.95
CA PHE A 203 -8.92 -4.35 27.74
C PHE A 203 -7.63 -4.05 26.98
N TYR A 204 -7.18 -2.80 26.95
CA TYR A 204 -5.97 -2.38 26.23
C TYR A 204 -4.69 -2.35 27.10
N ASN A 205 -4.72 -2.88 28.33
CA ASN A 205 -3.53 -2.92 29.18
C ASN A 205 -2.73 -4.20 28.98
N LEU A 206 -1.54 -4.06 28.37
CA LEU A 206 -0.58 -5.16 28.15
C LEU A 206 -0.06 -5.77 29.46
N ARG A 207 0.14 -4.96 30.52
CA ARG A 207 0.63 -5.45 31.82
C ARG A 207 -0.41 -6.34 32.49
N ASP A 208 -1.68 -5.95 32.38
CA ASP A 208 -2.79 -6.73 32.90
C ASP A 208 -3.00 -8.01 32.09
N LEU A 209 -2.79 -7.99 30.77
CA LEU A 209 -2.79 -9.21 29.98
C LEU A 209 -1.78 -10.20 30.56
N LEU A 210 -0.52 -9.80 30.73
CA LEU A 210 0.58 -10.66 31.20
C LEU A 210 0.52 -11.05 32.68
N SER A 211 -0.31 -10.38 33.49
CA SER A 211 -0.42 -10.73 34.90
C SER A 211 -1.14 -12.08 35.08
N LEU A 212 -0.45 -13.02 35.73
CA LEU A 212 -0.96 -14.37 36.05
C LEU A 212 -1.98 -14.38 37.19
N ARG A 213 -2.09 -13.28 37.95
CA ARG A 213 -3.13 -13.09 38.97
C ARG A 213 -4.35 -12.46 38.33
N ALA A 214 -5.42 -13.23 38.17
CA ALA A 214 -6.73 -12.67 37.90
C ALA A 214 -7.13 -11.85 39.14
N GLN A 215 -7.25 -10.53 39.02
CA GLN A 215 -7.89 -9.73 40.07
C GLN A 215 -9.38 -10.09 40.06
N GLU A 216 -9.76 -11.01 40.94
CA GLU A 216 -11.10 -11.61 41.09
C GLU A 216 -12.24 -10.58 41.32
N GLU A 217 -11.90 -9.32 41.60
CA GLU A 217 -12.88 -8.25 41.89
C GLU A 217 -13.36 -7.45 40.67
N SER A 218 -12.89 -7.76 39.45
CA SER A 218 -13.36 -7.01 38.27
C SER A 218 -14.73 -7.53 37.80
N PHE A 219 -15.75 -6.68 37.89
CA PHE A 219 -17.10 -6.92 37.35
C PHE A 219 -17.08 -7.38 35.87
N LEU A 220 -16.08 -6.93 35.10
CA LEU A 220 -15.89 -7.32 33.69
C LEU A 220 -15.49 -8.79 33.53
N ILE A 221 -14.81 -9.36 34.51
CA ILE A 221 -14.42 -10.77 34.51
C ILE A 221 -15.61 -11.61 34.94
N ASN A 222 -16.31 -11.21 36.01
CA ASN A 222 -17.40 -12.01 36.59
C ASN A 222 -18.70 -11.99 35.76
N ARG A 223 -18.88 -11.02 34.87
CA ARG A 223 -20.03 -10.93 33.96
C ARG A 223 -19.58 -10.78 32.49
N PRO A 224 -19.13 -11.87 31.85
CA PRO A 224 -18.62 -11.85 30.48
C PRO A 224 -19.64 -11.34 29.46
N LEU A 225 -20.94 -11.57 29.67
CA LEU A 225 -22.04 -11.08 28.83
C LEU A 225 -22.65 -9.76 29.33
N SER A 226 -21.94 -8.99 30.14
CA SER A 226 -22.37 -7.63 30.50
C SER A 226 -22.45 -6.73 29.26
N GLY A 227 -23.35 -5.74 29.27
CA GLY A 227 -23.51 -4.82 28.13
C GLY A 227 -22.20 -4.16 27.70
N THR A 228 -21.33 -3.81 28.67
CA THR A 228 -19.99 -3.30 28.40
C THR A 228 -19.13 -4.31 27.64
N ASN A 229 -19.03 -5.55 28.10
CA ASN A 229 -18.23 -6.57 27.41
C ASN A 229 -18.80 -6.91 26.03
N LEU A 230 -20.12 -6.95 25.87
CA LEU A 230 -20.75 -7.14 24.57
C LEU A 230 -20.40 -6.03 23.58
N LEU A 231 -20.28 -4.78 24.04
CA LEU A 231 -19.81 -3.67 23.19
C LEU A 231 -18.34 -3.86 22.76
N PHE A 232 -17.47 -4.36 23.65
CA PHE A 232 -16.09 -4.71 23.29
C PHE A 232 -16.03 -5.92 22.34
N THR A 233 -16.88 -6.93 22.54
CA THR A 233 -17.03 -8.07 21.61
C THR A 233 -17.53 -7.61 20.25
N LEU A 234 -18.47 -6.66 20.21
CA LEU A 234 -18.96 -6.05 18.98
C LEU A 234 -17.86 -5.27 18.27
N ASN A 235 -17.07 -4.47 19.01
CA ASN A 235 -15.93 -3.76 18.44
C ASN A 235 -14.86 -4.71 17.87
N LEU A 236 -14.56 -5.80 18.58
CA LEU A 236 -13.69 -6.87 18.06
C LEU A 236 -14.26 -7.47 16.76
N SER A 237 -15.58 -7.63 16.68
CA SER A 237 -16.26 -8.16 15.50
C SER A 237 -16.15 -7.22 14.29
N PHE A 238 -16.33 -5.91 14.49
CA PHE A 238 -16.08 -4.90 13.47
C PHE A 238 -14.64 -4.96 12.97
N LEU A 239 -13.70 -5.16 13.89
CA LEU A 239 -12.28 -5.17 13.55
C LEU A 239 -11.87 -6.43 12.78
N LEU A 240 -12.41 -7.59 13.15
CA LEU A 240 -12.25 -8.84 12.40
C LEU A 240 -12.85 -8.72 10.98
N ALA A 241 -14.07 -8.19 10.86
CA ALA A 241 -14.72 -8.00 9.57
C ALA A 241 -13.93 -7.03 8.66
N TYR A 242 -13.41 -5.94 9.23
CA TYR A 242 -12.53 -5.02 8.51
C TYR A 242 -11.28 -5.72 8.00
N LEU A 243 -10.60 -6.51 8.84
CA LEU A 243 -9.39 -7.23 8.45
C LEU A 243 -9.66 -8.27 7.35
N ILE A 244 -10.78 -8.99 7.42
CA ILE A 244 -11.17 -9.95 6.37
C ILE A 244 -11.38 -9.23 5.03
N LEU A 245 -12.14 -8.13 5.02
CA LEU A 245 -12.37 -7.36 3.80
C LEU A 245 -11.09 -6.68 3.28
N PHE A 246 -10.21 -6.25 4.18
CA PHE A 246 -8.91 -5.69 3.81
C PHE A 246 -8.02 -6.72 3.12
N VAL A 247 -7.92 -7.94 3.67
CA VAL A 247 -7.19 -9.06 3.04
C VAL A 247 -7.79 -9.40 1.67
N GLN A 248 -9.12 -9.43 1.58
CA GLN A 248 -9.84 -9.69 0.33
C GLN A 248 -9.58 -8.60 -0.73
N SER A 249 -9.50 -7.33 -0.34
CA SER A 249 -9.21 -6.22 -1.25
C SER A 249 -7.85 -6.35 -1.96
N ARG A 250 -6.91 -7.06 -1.33
CA ARG A 250 -5.56 -7.32 -1.86
C ARG A 250 -5.48 -8.63 -2.66
N ASN A 251 -6.63 -9.24 -2.98
CA ASN A 251 -6.74 -10.51 -3.71
C ASN A 251 -5.96 -11.67 -3.06
N LEU A 252 -5.80 -11.66 -1.74
CA LEU A 252 -5.16 -12.76 -1.01
C LEU A 252 -6.18 -13.90 -0.79
N ASP A 253 -5.82 -15.11 -1.21
CA ASP A 253 -6.67 -16.30 -1.08
C ASP A 253 -6.51 -16.92 0.31
N VAL A 254 -7.07 -16.24 1.32
CA VAL A 254 -7.05 -16.69 2.72
C VAL A 254 -8.27 -17.55 3.08
N PHE A 255 -9.29 -17.61 2.22
CA PHE A 255 -10.46 -18.47 2.44
C PHE A 255 -10.90 -19.11 1.12
N ALA A 256 -11.12 -20.43 1.13
CA ALA A 256 -11.54 -21.19 -0.05
C ALA A 256 -12.90 -20.73 -0.65
N SER A 257 -13.69 -19.97 0.11
CA SER A 257 -15.03 -19.49 -0.25
C SER A 257 -15.03 -18.13 -0.98
N ARG A 258 -14.06 -17.89 -1.87
CA ARG A 258 -13.98 -16.69 -2.72
C ARG A 258 -15.29 -16.43 -3.50
N SER A 259 -16.09 -17.46 -3.77
CA SER A 259 -17.33 -17.35 -4.56
C SER A 259 -18.54 -16.77 -3.81
N LEU A 260 -18.59 -16.78 -2.47
CA LEU A 260 -19.78 -16.33 -1.73
C LEU A 260 -19.86 -14.80 -1.53
N LEU A 261 -18.74 -14.09 -1.69
CA LEU A 261 -18.62 -12.65 -1.40
C LEU A 261 -18.26 -11.81 -2.64
N PHE A 262 -18.06 -12.42 -3.80
CA PHE A 262 -17.72 -11.71 -5.03
C PHE A 262 -18.94 -11.56 -5.94
N GLY A 263 -19.32 -10.31 -6.20
CA GLY A 263 -20.32 -10.02 -7.23
C GLY A 263 -20.62 -8.55 -7.44
N THR A 264 -20.25 -7.65 -6.52
CA THR A 264 -20.72 -6.27 -6.61
C THR A 264 -19.64 -5.25 -6.26
N GLN A 265 -19.16 -4.50 -7.27
CA GLN A 265 -18.21 -3.39 -7.10
C GLN A 265 -18.88 -2.09 -6.61
N ARG A 266 -19.89 -2.20 -5.75
CA ARG A 266 -20.61 -1.03 -5.20
C ARG A 266 -20.25 -0.88 -3.73
N LEU A 267 -19.98 0.36 -3.31
CA LEU A 267 -19.65 0.69 -1.92
C LEU A 267 -20.74 0.20 -0.94
N ASN A 268 -22.01 0.31 -1.32
CA ASN A 268 -23.14 -0.18 -0.51
C ASN A 268 -23.10 -1.70 -0.30
N ALA A 269 -22.65 -2.46 -1.31
CA ALA A 269 -22.53 -3.90 -1.19
C ALA A 269 -21.38 -4.28 -0.24
N LEU A 270 -20.25 -3.56 -0.29
CA LEU A 270 -19.15 -3.74 0.67
C LEU A 270 -19.57 -3.39 2.11
N LEU A 271 -20.36 -2.34 2.32
CA LEU A 271 -20.95 -2.05 3.63
C LEU A 271 -21.87 -3.18 4.10
N GLY A 272 -22.70 -3.74 3.21
CA GLY A 272 -23.56 -4.88 3.53
C GLY A 272 -22.74 -6.12 3.92
N GLN A 273 -21.66 -6.40 3.19
CA GLN A 273 -20.73 -7.47 3.52
C GLN A 273 -20.02 -7.25 4.85
N PHE A 274 -19.58 -6.02 5.12
CA PHE A 274 -18.99 -5.64 6.39
C PHE A 274 -19.96 -5.87 7.56
N ALA A 275 -21.21 -5.46 7.41
CA ALA A 275 -22.24 -5.68 8.43
C ALA A 275 -22.53 -7.17 8.64
N LEU A 276 -22.64 -7.95 7.56
CA LEU A 276 -22.86 -9.40 7.62
C LEU A 276 -21.69 -10.11 8.31
N LEU A 277 -20.45 -9.82 7.90
CA LEU A 277 -19.24 -10.39 8.48
C LEU A 277 -19.08 -10.00 9.95
N SER A 278 -19.41 -8.74 10.30
CA SER A 278 -19.39 -8.28 11.69
C SER A 278 -20.44 -9.01 12.54
N GLY A 279 -21.66 -9.20 12.01
CA GLY A 279 -22.70 -9.95 12.68
C GLY A 279 -22.33 -11.43 12.86
N ALA A 280 -21.79 -12.06 11.82
CA ALA A 280 -21.32 -13.44 11.87
C ALA A 280 -20.17 -13.62 12.88
N ALA A 281 -19.19 -12.72 12.87
CA ALA A 281 -18.08 -12.72 13.84
C ALA A 281 -18.58 -12.52 15.27
N PHE A 282 -19.55 -11.62 15.47
CA PHE A 282 -20.16 -11.39 16.78
C PHE A 282 -20.87 -12.63 17.31
N VAL A 283 -21.72 -13.25 16.49
CA VAL A 283 -22.41 -14.50 16.85
C VAL A 283 -21.41 -15.62 17.13
N ALA A 284 -20.34 -15.73 16.33
CA ALA A 284 -19.29 -16.72 16.56
C ALA A 284 -18.54 -16.49 17.89
N LEU A 285 -18.24 -15.23 18.26
CA LEU A 285 -17.58 -14.90 19.52
C LEU A 285 -18.49 -15.11 20.75
N VAL A 286 -19.79 -14.86 20.62
CA VAL A 286 -20.77 -15.17 21.67
C VAL A 286 -20.97 -16.69 21.77
N GLY A 287 -21.11 -17.38 20.63
CA GLY A 287 -21.18 -18.83 20.57
C GLY A 287 -19.93 -19.50 21.17
N LYS A 288 -18.75 -18.87 21.01
CA LYS A 288 -17.52 -19.33 21.66
C LYS A 288 -17.60 -19.31 23.18
N TYR A 289 -18.24 -18.30 23.77
CA TYR A 289 -18.50 -18.30 25.22
C TYR A 289 -19.41 -19.45 25.64
N VAL A 290 -20.48 -19.71 24.87
CA VAL A 290 -21.37 -20.86 25.14
C VAL A 290 -20.61 -22.19 25.04
N ALA A 291 -19.74 -22.36 24.05
CA ALA A 291 -18.89 -23.54 23.93
C ALA A 291 -17.93 -23.68 25.13
N LEU A 292 -17.35 -22.57 25.60
CA LEU A 292 -16.52 -22.54 26.80
C LEU A 292 -17.31 -22.96 28.06
N GLU A 293 -18.56 -22.53 28.22
CA GLU A 293 -19.43 -22.92 29.33
C GLU A 293 -19.79 -24.42 29.29
N ILE A 294 -20.12 -24.96 28.10
CA ILE A 294 -20.44 -26.38 27.94
C ILE A 294 -19.23 -27.26 28.27
N VAL A 295 -18.08 -26.97 27.65
CA VAL A 295 -16.86 -27.76 27.84
C VAL A 295 -16.29 -27.54 29.25
N GLY A 296 -16.33 -26.30 29.75
CA GLY A 296 -15.95 -25.97 31.12
C GLY A 296 -16.82 -26.69 32.15
N GLY A 297 -18.12 -26.84 31.89
CA GLY A 297 -19.02 -27.66 32.68
C GLY A 297 -18.62 -29.14 32.72
N LEU A 298 -18.29 -29.72 31.56
CA LEU A 298 -17.91 -31.13 31.45
C LEU A 298 -16.65 -31.47 32.26
N TYR A 299 -15.66 -30.56 32.26
CA TYR A 299 -14.40 -30.74 32.98
C TYR A 299 -14.42 -30.20 34.43
N LYS A 300 -15.56 -29.72 34.93
CA LYS A 300 -15.69 -29.05 36.24
C LYS A 300 -14.76 -27.83 36.40
N LEU A 301 -14.58 -27.06 35.33
CA LEU A 301 -13.73 -25.87 35.25
C LEU A 301 -14.53 -24.57 35.11
N ARG A 302 -15.78 -24.55 35.58
CA ARG A 302 -16.70 -23.40 35.43
C ARG A 302 -16.14 -22.09 35.97
N ASP A 303 -15.44 -22.14 37.10
CA ASP A 303 -14.86 -20.95 37.73
C ASP A 303 -13.81 -20.24 36.85
N ILE A 304 -13.23 -20.97 35.89
CA ILE A 304 -12.18 -20.50 35.01
C ILE A 304 -12.76 -20.00 33.67
N VAL A 305 -13.96 -20.41 33.29
CA VAL A 305 -14.59 -20.10 31.99
C VAL A 305 -14.64 -18.60 31.75
N ASN A 306 -15.07 -17.85 32.75
CA ASN A 306 -15.19 -16.39 32.69
C ASN A 306 -13.83 -15.71 32.50
N VAL A 307 -12.82 -16.15 33.25
CA VAL A 307 -11.45 -15.64 33.12
C VAL A 307 -10.85 -15.97 31.76
N HIS A 308 -11.05 -17.21 31.29
CA HIS A 308 -10.61 -17.65 29.96
C HIS A 308 -11.23 -16.78 28.88
N TYR A 309 -12.55 -16.59 28.89
CA TYR A 309 -13.23 -15.75 27.90
C TYR A 309 -12.76 -14.29 27.94
N PHE A 310 -12.60 -13.72 29.13
CA PHE A 310 -12.09 -12.36 29.27
C PHE A 310 -10.67 -12.21 28.70
N LYS A 311 -9.76 -13.14 29.02
CA LYS A 311 -8.38 -13.15 28.48
C LYS A 311 -8.35 -13.39 26.98
N LEU A 312 -9.29 -14.16 26.46
CA LEU A 312 -9.46 -14.36 25.02
C LEU A 312 -9.85 -13.06 24.32
N LEU A 313 -10.84 -12.34 24.85
CA LEU A 313 -11.24 -11.04 24.29
C LEU A 313 -10.11 -10.01 24.39
N GLN A 314 -9.47 -9.91 25.56
CA GLN A 314 -8.37 -8.98 25.83
C GLN A 314 -7.19 -9.19 24.87
N SER A 315 -6.70 -10.43 24.74
CA SER A 315 -5.60 -10.76 23.83
C SER A 315 -5.96 -10.52 22.36
N SER A 316 -7.20 -10.86 21.95
CA SER A 316 -7.66 -10.68 20.58
C SER A 316 -7.80 -9.20 20.22
N LEU A 317 -8.41 -8.38 21.07
CA LEU A 317 -8.51 -6.94 20.86
C LEU A 317 -7.13 -6.30 20.68
N LEU A 318 -6.20 -6.57 21.59
CA LEU A 318 -4.83 -6.04 21.51
C LEU A 318 -4.10 -6.44 20.23
N PHE A 319 -4.16 -7.73 19.88
CA PHE A 319 -3.48 -8.21 18.68
C PHE A 319 -4.10 -7.66 17.41
N PHE A 320 -5.42 -7.80 17.23
CA PHE A 320 -6.04 -7.43 15.97
C PHE A 320 -6.03 -5.91 15.75
N THR A 321 -6.13 -5.09 16.81
CA THR A 321 -5.99 -3.63 16.68
C THR A 321 -4.58 -3.22 16.27
N GLY A 322 -3.56 -3.75 16.93
CA GLY A 322 -2.17 -3.50 16.55
C GLY A 322 -1.88 -4.00 15.12
N PHE A 323 -2.44 -5.15 14.75
CA PHE A 323 -2.30 -5.72 13.41
C PHE A 323 -3.00 -4.87 12.35
N ALA A 324 -4.22 -4.38 12.61
CA ALA A 324 -4.95 -3.49 11.71
C ALA A 324 -4.20 -2.17 11.48
N ILE A 325 -3.63 -1.58 12.55
CA ILE A 325 -2.80 -0.38 12.44
C ILE A 325 -1.55 -0.67 11.61
N LEU A 326 -0.83 -1.76 11.89
CA LEU A 326 0.36 -2.16 11.15
C LEU A 326 0.07 -2.33 9.66
N LEU A 327 -0.99 -3.07 9.32
CA LEU A 327 -1.40 -3.31 7.94
C LEU A 327 -1.83 -2.01 7.24
N ALA A 328 -2.55 -1.13 7.94
CA ALA A 328 -2.95 0.17 7.40
C ALA A 328 -1.72 1.02 7.08
N VAL A 329 -0.77 1.14 8.02
CA VAL A 329 0.49 1.88 7.81
C VAL A 329 1.23 1.31 6.61
N VAL A 330 1.41 -0.01 6.52
CA VAL A 330 2.08 -0.64 5.37
C VAL A 330 1.34 -0.30 4.07
N ALA A 331 0.02 -0.51 4.02
CA ALA A 331 -0.76 -0.29 2.79
C ALA A 331 -0.76 1.15 2.29
N PHE A 332 -0.76 2.15 3.18
CA PHE A 332 -0.68 3.55 2.75
C PHE A 332 0.73 3.99 2.38
N ASN A 333 1.78 3.31 2.86
CA ASN A 333 3.16 3.66 2.57
C ASN A 333 3.77 2.87 1.40
N THR A 334 3.18 1.74 1.00
CA THR A 334 3.71 0.90 -0.08
C THR A 334 2.71 0.77 -1.23
N THR A 335 2.93 1.50 -2.31
CA THR A 335 2.02 1.54 -3.48
C THR A 335 2.23 0.36 -4.45
N ASP A 336 3.43 -0.22 -4.52
CA ASP A 336 3.80 -1.25 -5.52
C ASP A 336 4.29 -2.58 -4.92
N THR A 337 4.06 -2.82 -3.63
CA THR A 337 4.50 -4.08 -3.00
C THR A 337 3.50 -5.20 -3.26
N SER A 338 3.98 -6.30 -3.84
CA SER A 338 3.19 -7.52 -3.98
C SER A 338 2.92 -8.12 -2.60
N TRP A 339 1.65 -8.10 -2.21
CA TRP A 339 1.19 -8.70 -0.96
C TRP A 339 1.29 -10.23 -1.08
N SER A 340 2.01 -10.86 -0.16
CA SER A 340 2.06 -12.31 -0.06
C SER A 340 1.15 -12.77 1.08
N GLU A 341 0.39 -13.83 0.87
CA GLU A 341 -0.46 -14.48 1.89
C GLU A 341 0.32 -14.79 3.16
N ARG A 342 1.60 -15.12 3.03
CA ARG A 342 2.50 -15.42 4.16
C ARG A 342 2.63 -14.25 5.13
N VAL A 343 2.55 -13.02 4.65
CA VAL A 343 2.65 -11.81 5.49
C VAL A 343 1.46 -11.70 6.44
N VAL A 344 0.29 -12.21 6.05
CA VAL A 344 -0.93 -12.18 6.88
C VAL A 344 -1.06 -13.45 7.71
N LEU A 345 -0.83 -14.62 7.10
CA LEU A 345 -1.01 -15.92 7.75
C LEU A 345 0.00 -16.18 8.86
N PHE A 346 1.27 -15.80 8.68
CA PHE A 346 2.32 -16.08 9.67
C PHE A 346 2.09 -15.36 11.01
N PRO A 347 1.82 -14.04 11.07
CA PRO A 347 1.48 -13.35 12.32
C PRO A 347 0.22 -13.93 12.98
N LEU A 348 -0.79 -14.29 12.18
CA LEU A 348 -2.03 -14.87 12.69
C LEU A 348 -1.79 -16.23 13.37
N MET A 349 -1.04 -17.12 12.72
CA MET A 349 -0.66 -18.42 13.27
C MET A 349 0.21 -18.29 14.52
N ALA A 350 1.18 -17.37 14.50
CA ALA A 350 2.02 -17.07 15.65
C ALA A 350 1.19 -16.54 16.83
N PHE A 351 0.21 -15.67 16.56
CA PHE A 351 -0.69 -15.15 17.59
C PHE A 351 -1.52 -16.25 18.25
N TYR A 352 -2.17 -17.11 17.46
CA TYR A 352 -3.01 -18.16 18.04
C TYR A 352 -2.22 -19.20 18.83
N THR A 353 -1.03 -19.59 18.36
CA THR A 353 -0.14 -20.51 19.09
C THR A 353 0.41 -19.88 20.38
N ALA A 354 0.81 -18.60 20.32
CA ALA A 354 1.20 -17.84 21.50
C ALA A 354 0.03 -17.69 22.50
N ARG A 355 -1.19 -17.43 22.02
CA ARG A 355 -2.41 -17.31 22.84
C ARG A 355 -2.72 -18.63 23.55
N LEU A 356 -2.64 -19.75 22.86
CA LEU A 356 -2.86 -21.08 23.45
C LEU A 356 -1.87 -21.34 24.60
N THR A 357 -0.59 -21.04 24.36
CA THR A 357 0.49 -21.21 25.34
C THR A 357 0.29 -20.28 26.54
N PHE A 358 -0.06 -19.02 26.27
CA PHE A 358 -0.35 -18.02 27.29
C PHE A 358 -1.54 -18.43 28.18
N LEU A 359 -2.65 -18.86 27.59
CA LEU A 359 -3.83 -19.32 28.33
C LEU A 359 -3.54 -20.55 29.19
N PHE A 360 -2.71 -21.48 28.70
CA PHE A 360 -2.25 -22.62 29.49
C PHE A 360 -1.55 -22.17 30.79
N PHE A 361 -0.64 -21.20 30.71
CA PHE A 361 0.05 -20.67 31.89
C PHE A 361 -0.87 -19.91 32.83
N VAL A 362 -1.77 -19.06 32.30
CA VAL A 362 -2.71 -18.29 33.12
C VAL A 362 -3.63 -19.23 33.90
N ILE A 363 -4.24 -20.22 33.23
CA ILE A 363 -5.20 -21.12 33.88
C ILE A 363 -4.52 -22.01 34.92
N ARG A 364 -3.31 -22.50 34.61
CA ARG A 364 -2.50 -23.28 35.56
C ARG A 364 -2.17 -22.49 36.82
N GLY A 365 -2.02 -21.16 36.72
CA GLY A 365 -1.76 -20.28 37.85
C GLY A 365 -2.96 -20.05 38.78
N ILE A 366 -4.19 -20.30 38.31
CA ILE A 366 -5.42 -20.02 39.07
C ILE A 366 -5.87 -21.26 39.86
N VAL A 367 -5.89 -22.43 39.23
CA VAL A 367 -6.38 -23.66 39.87
C VAL A 367 -5.35 -24.79 39.71
N PRO A 368 -4.98 -25.49 40.80
CA PRO A 368 -4.09 -26.65 40.74
C PRO A 368 -4.82 -27.87 40.16
N ILE A 369 -4.97 -27.90 38.84
CA ILE A 369 -5.59 -29.00 38.08
C ILE A 369 -4.49 -29.93 37.56
N LYS A 370 -4.79 -31.23 37.43
CA LYS A 370 -3.87 -32.15 36.74
C LYS A 370 -3.69 -31.70 35.28
N ASN A 371 -2.44 -31.49 34.86
CA ASN A 371 -2.08 -30.94 33.54
C ASN A 371 -2.80 -31.60 32.35
N LEU A 372 -3.13 -32.89 32.44
CA LEU A 372 -3.82 -33.64 31.38
C LEU A 372 -5.24 -33.12 31.09
N TYR A 373 -6.02 -32.79 32.13
CA TYR A 373 -7.38 -32.28 31.96
C TYR A 373 -7.38 -30.87 31.39
N LEU A 374 -6.46 -30.02 31.85
CA LEU A 374 -6.29 -28.67 31.33
C LEU A 374 -5.87 -28.68 29.85
N PHE A 375 -4.93 -29.55 29.49
CA PHE A 375 -4.50 -29.72 28.11
C PHE A 375 -5.66 -30.16 27.22
N SER A 376 -6.41 -31.19 27.63
CA SER A 376 -7.57 -31.70 26.87
C SER A 376 -8.65 -30.62 26.70
N TYR A 377 -8.94 -29.86 27.75
CA TYR A 377 -9.86 -28.73 27.72
C TYR A 377 -9.43 -27.66 26.70
N LEU A 378 -8.17 -27.22 26.75
CA LEU A 378 -7.64 -26.21 25.82
C LEU A 378 -7.58 -26.73 24.39
N CYS A 379 -7.28 -28.00 24.18
CA CYS A 379 -7.30 -28.60 22.85
C CYS A 379 -8.69 -28.53 22.23
N ILE A 380 -9.73 -28.88 22.99
CA ILE A 380 -11.10 -28.87 22.48
C ILE A 380 -11.57 -27.45 22.15
N VAL A 381 -11.28 -26.47 23.01
CA VAL A 381 -11.85 -25.12 22.86
C VAL A 381 -11.01 -24.19 21.97
N GLU A 382 -9.69 -24.37 21.95
CA GLU A 382 -8.78 -23.47 21.21
C GLU A 382 -8.13 -24.17 20.01
N LEU A 383 -7.58 -25.38 20.19
CA LEU A 383 -6.82 -26.05 19.13
C LEU A 383 -7.71 -26.62 18.02
N ILE A 384 -8.84 -27.25 18.35
CA ILE A 384 -9.74 -27.83 17.33
C ILE A 384 -10.32 -26.73 16.43
N PRO A 385 -10.90 -25.63 16.94
CA PRO A 385 -11.37 -24.54 16.08
C PRO A 385 -10.25 -23.90 15.25
N LEU A 386 -9.02 -23.85 15.78
CA LEU A 386 -7.86 -23.39 15.03
C LEU A 386 -7.57 -24.30 13.84
N ILE A 387 -7.46 -25.62 14.06
CA ILE A 387 -7.14 -26.59 13.01
C ILE A 387 -8.22 -26.56 11.91
N ILE A 388 -9.49 -26.51 12.32
CA ILE A 388 -10.61 -26.37 11.38
C ILE A 388 -10.47 -25.06 10.59
N GLY A 389 -10.21 -23.93 11.27
CA GLY A 389 -10.02 -22.63 10.63
C GLY A 389 -8.87 -22.61 9.62
N VAL A 390 -7.72 -23.20 9.96
CA VAL A 390 -6.56 -23.31 9.06
C VAL A 390 -6.89 -24.16 7.84
N ARG A 391 -7.62 -25.26 8.01
CA ARG A 391 -8.04 -26.13 6.90
C ARG A 391 -9.08 -25.46 5.97
N PHE A 392 -9.83 -24.49 6.46
CA PHE A 392 -10.71 -23.67 5.61
C PHE A 392 -9.96 -22.52 4.93
N ALA A 393 -8.78 -22.17 5.45
CA ALA A 393 -7.95 -21.09 4.96
C ALA A 393 -6.90 -21.53 3.92
N LEU A 394 -6.40 -22.76 4.04
CA LEU A 394 -5.56 -23.47 3.06
C LEU A 394 -6.43 -24.31 2.13
#